data_AF-A0A9Q4HRT1-F1
#
_entry.id   AF-A0A9Q4HRT1-F1
#
_cell.length_a   1.000
_cell.length_b   1.000
_cell.length_c   1.000
_cell.angle_alpha   90.00
_cell.angle_beta   90.00
_cell.angle_gamma   90.00
#
_symmetry.space_group_name_H-M   'P 1'
#
loop_
_entity.id
_entity.type
_entity.pdbx_description
1 polymer ?
#
loop_
_entity_poly.entity_id
_entity_poly.type
_entity_poly.pdbx_seq_one_letter_code
_entity_poly.pdbx_strand_id
1 'polypeptide(L)'
;MNNVSNPINAKDIPAFVLNFLITIKTSINNYTVAMTETSNPQLRRALRDQLDVAVYLHGELSELLMEKGLILDKQLQIDSLLSCREL
;
A
#
# COMPACT_ATOMS: atom_id res chain seq x y z
N MET A 1 -3.86 1.42 -39.74
CA MET A 1 -4.42 0.87 -38.48
C MET A 1 -3.36 -0.02 -37.90
N ASN A 2 -2.60 0.52 -36.95
CA ASN A 2 -1.41 -0.11 -36.40
C ASN A 2 -1.47 0.19 -34.91
N ASN A 3 -2.20 -0.68 -34.21
CA ASN A 3 -2.25 -0.81 -32.77
C ASN A 3 -0.93 -1.41 -32.28
N VAL A 4 0.12 -0.59 -32.28
CA VAL A 4 1.32 -0.90 -31.51
C VAL A 4 0.92 -0.77 -30.05
N SER A 5 0.62 -1.91 -29.42
CA SER A 5 0.54 -2.06 -27.98
C SER A 5 1.86 -1.58 -27.39
N ASN A 6 1.91 -0.31 -26.98
CA ASN A 6 3.00 0.20 -26.18
C ASN A 6 2.87 -0.45 -24.80
N PRO A 7 3.81 -1.29 -24.34
CA PRO A 7 3.80 -1.72 -22.95
C PRO A 7 3.92 -0.44 -22.13
N ILE A 8 2.99 -0.22 -21.20
CA ILE A 8 3.03 0.97 -20.35
C ILE A 8 4.40 0.92 -19.66
N ASN A 9 5.25 1.89 -20.00
CA ASN A 9 6.61 1.86 -19.52
C ASN A 9 6.53 2.23 -18.03
N ALA A 10 7.35 1.63 -17.16
CA ALA A 10 7.34 1.94 -15.73
C ALA A 10 7.61 3.44 -15.42
N LYS A 11 8.01 4.22 -16.43
CA LYS A 11 8.22 5.67 -16.39
C LYS A 11 6.91 6.47 -16.57
N ASP A 12 5.84 5.85 -17.06
CA ASP A 12 4.51 6.47 -17.21
C ASP A 12 3.68 6.41 -15.92
N ILE A 13 4.12 5.64 -14.91
CA ILE A 13 3.52 5.70 -13.58
C ILE A 13 3.82 7.08 -13.02
N PRO A 14 2.81 7.91 -12.75
CA PRO A 14 3.07 9.19 -12.14
C PRO A 14 3.79 8.96 -10.81
N ALA A 15 4.95 9.61 -10.61
CA ALA A 15 5.76 9.41 -9.40
C ALA A 15 4.96 9.61 -8.10
N PHE A 16 3.91 10.44 -8.15
CA PHE A 16 2.99 10.62 -7.02
C PHE A 16 2.30 9.33 -6.58
N VAL A 17 1.95 8.43 -7.52
CA VAL A 17 1.23 7.17 -7.24
C VAL A 17 2.13 6.21 -6.46
N LEU A 18 3.38 6.06 -6.91
CA LEU A 18 4.34 5.20 -6.23
C LEU A 18 4.70 5.78 -4.84
N ASN A 19 4.92 7.09 -4.76
CA ASN A 19 5.15 7.76 -3.49
C ASN A 19 3.96 7.62 -2.54
N PHE A 20 2.74 7.61 -3.08
CA PHE A 20 1.52 7.40 -2.30
C PHE A 20 1.45 5.98 -1.72
N LEU A 21 1.74 4.93 -2.52
CA LEU A 21 1.85 3.55 -2.00
C LEU A 21 2.88 3.44 -0.87
N ILE A 22 4.08 4.01 -1.05
CA ILE A 22 5.13 4.03 -0.03
C ILE A 22 4.66 4.76 1.24
N THR A 23 3.93 5.87 1.07
CA THR A 23 3.38 6.63 2.19
C THR A 23 2.35 5.82 2.96
N ILE A 24 1.42 5.15 2.27
CA ILE A 24 0.41 4.29 2.91
C ILE A 24 1.08 3.17 3.70
N LYS A 25 2.08 2.49 3.10
CA LYS A 25 2.85 1.44 3.80
C LYS A 25 3.53 1.97 5.05
N THR A 26 4.11 3.16 4.98
CA THR A 26 4.73 3.82 6.14
C THR A 26 3.69 4.11 7.22
N SER A 27 2.51 4.59 6.84
CA SER A 27 1.41 4.84 7.78
C SER A 27 0.91 3.56 8.46
N ILE A 28 0.78 2.44 7.73
CA ILE A 28 0.43 1.13 8.31
C ILE A 28 1.38 0.78 9.46
N ASN A 29 2.70 0.88 9.24
CA ASN A 29 3.70 0.62 10.27
C ASN A 29 3.63 1.64 11.43
N ASN A 30 3.38 2.91 11.15
CA ASN A 30 3.25 3.91 12.20
C ASN A 30 2.01 3.67 13.07
N TYR A 31 0.91 3.21 12.49
CA TYR A 31 -0.31 2.87 13.24
C TYR A 31 -0.10 1.63 14.11
N THR A 32 0.57 0.59 13.62
CA THR A 32 0.86 -0.61 14.43
C THR A 32 1.73 -0.26 15.63
N VAL A 33 2.78 0.55 15.45
CA VAL A 33 3.62 1.06 16.55
C VAL A 33 2.82 1.94 17.52
N ALA A 34 2.06 2.92 17.02
CA ALA A 34 1.26 3.78 17.88
C ALA A 34 0.19 2.99 18.68
N MET A 35 -0.34 1.91 18.12
CA MET A 35 -1.29 1.03 18.81
C MET A 35 -0.66 0.26 19.97
N THR A 36 0.61 -0.12 19.87
CA THR A 36 1.33 -0.81 20.96
C THR A 36 1.81 0.16 22.03
N GLU A 37 2.09 1.41 21.66
CA GLU A 37 2.51 2.47 22.59
C GLU A 37 1.32 3.13 23.31
N THR A 38 0.11 3.06 22.75
CA THR A 38 -1.05 3.74 23.35
C THR A 38 -1.71 2.94 24.49
N SER A 39 -1.67 3.54 25.67
CA SER A 39 -2.42 3.06 26.84
C SER A 39 -3.91 3.42 26.78
N ASN A 40 -4.32 4.37 25.93
CA ASN A 40 -5.70 4.83 25.84
C ASN A 40 -6.53 3.92 24.89
N PRO A 41 -7.57 3.22 25.39
CA PRO A 41 -8.35 2.28 24.59
C PRO A 41 -9.21 2.94 23.50
N GLN A 42 -9.60 4.20 23.67
CA GLN A 42 -10.34 4.95 22.64
C GLN A 42 -9.41 5.33 21.48
N LEU A 43 -8.19 5.81 21.80
CA LEU A 43 -7.19 6.10 20.78
C LEU A 43 -6.75 4.83 20.05
N ARG A 44 -6.61 3.70 20.76
CA ARG A 44 -6.28 2.41 20.14
C ARG A 44 -7.33 1.97 19.12
N ARG A 45 -8.62 2.20 19.41
CA ARG A 45 -9.70 1.91 18.44
C ARG A 45 -9.60 2.81 17.22
N ALA A 46 -9.44 4.11 17.40
CA ALA A 46 -9.29 5.04 16.28
C ALA A 46 -8.07 4.70 15.39
N LEU A 47 -6.94 4.32 15.99
CA LEU A 47 -5.75 3.88 15.25
C LEU A 47 -5.99 2.57 14.50
N ARG A 48 -6.77 1.64 15.07
CA ARG A 48 -7.17 0.42 14.38
C ARG A 48 -8.07 0.71 13.18
N ASP A 49 -9.05 1.61 13.32
CA ASP A 49 -9.90 2.02 12.21
C ASP A 49 -9.07 2.65 11.07
N GLN A 50 -8.08 3.49 11.43
CA GLN A 50 -7.15 4.08 10.47
C GLN A 50 -6.23 3.05 9.80
N LEU A 51 -5.75 2.06 10.55
CA LEU A 51 -4.96 0.94 10.04
C LEU A 51 -5.75 0.12 9.02
N ASP A 52 -7.00 -0.23 9.34
CA ASP A 52 -7.87 -1.00 8.46
C ASP A 52 -8.12 -0.26 7.14
N VAL A 53 -8.39 1.06 7.21
CA VAL A 53 -8.53 1.92 6.01
C VAL A 53 -7.23 1.98 5.21
N ALA A 54 -6.07 2.10 5.85
CA ALA A 54 -4.78 2.16 5.17
C ALA A 54 -4.43 0.84 4.48
N VAL A 55 -4.70 -0.31 5.11
CA VAL A 55 -4.51 -1.64 4.53
C VAL A 55 -5.41 -1.84 3.32
N TYR A 56 -6.70 -1.49 3.45
CA TYR A 56 -7.66 -1.57 2.36
C TYR A 56 -7.23 -0.71 1.16
N LEU A 57 -6.88 0.56 1.41
CA LEU A 57 -6.43 1.49 0.38
C LEU A 57 -5.13 1.02 -0.30
N HIS A 58 -4.18 0.47 0.46
CA HIS A 58 -2.97 -0.11 -0.10
C HIS A 58 -3.29 -1.27 -1.04
N GLY A 59 -4.21 -2.15 -0.66
CA GLY A 59 -4.67 -3.28 -1.47
C GLY A 59 -5.32 -2.83 -2.78
N GLU A 60 -6.36 -2.00 -2.69
CA GLU A 60 -7.11 -1.49 -3.85
C GLU A 60 -6.20 -0.74 -4.84
N LEU A 61 -5.32 0.12 -4.32
CA LEU A 61 -4.39 0.85 -5.18
C LEU A 61 -3.39 -0.10 -5.83
N SER A 62 -2.88 -1.09 -5.11
CA SER A 62 -1.97 -2.09 -5.66
C SER A 62 -2.62 -2.92 -6.75
N GLU A 63 -3.86 -3.37 -6.54
CA GLU A 63 -4.65 -4.10 -7.52
C GLU A 63 -4.90 -3.27 -8.78
N LEU A 64 -5.28 -2.00 -8.62
CA LEU A 64 -5.46 -1.06 -9.73
C LEU A 64 -4.18 -0.90 -10.56
N LEU A 65 -3.01 -0.82 -9.91
CA LEU A 65 -1.74 -0.69 -10.61
C LEU A 65 -1.31 -2.01 -11.28
N MET A 66 -1.65 -3.16 -10.71
CA MET A 66 -1.45 -4.47 -11.35
C MET A 66 -2.34 -4.63 -12.58
N GLU A 67 -3.63 -4.30 -12.48
CA GLU A 67 -4.58 -4.35 -13.60
C GLU A 67 -4.11 -3.47 -14.77
N LYS A 68 -3.51 -2.31 -14.45
CA LYS A 68 -2.92 -1.40 -15.44
C LYS A 68 -1.55 -1.84 -15.93
N GLY A 69 -0.98 -2.94 -15.44
CA GLY A 69 0.34 -3.44 -15.81
C GLY A 69 1.50 -2.54 -15.38
N LEU A 70 1.28 -1.72 -14.35
CA LEU A 70 2.23 -0.71 -13.85
C LEU A 70 3.20 -1.29 -12.83
N ILE A 71 2.78 -2.23 -11.99
CA ILE A 71 3.64 -2.91 -11.00
C ILE A 71 3.51 -4.42 -11.12
N LEU A 72 4.60 -5.15 -10.87
CA LEU A 72 4.60 -6.62 -10.87
C LEU A 72 4.28 -7.15 -9.47
N ASP A 73 3.48 -8.23 -9.45
CA ASP A 73 3.02 -8.98 -8.28
C ASP A 73 4.13 -9.32 -7.25
N LYS A 74 5.38 -9.55 -7.69
CA LYS A 74 6.50 -9.87 -6.79
C LYS A 74 6.90 -8.73 -5.85
N GLN A 75 6.74 -7.47 -6.25
CA GLN A 75 7.02 -6.33 -5.37
C GLN A 75 6.01 -6.25 -4.20
N LEU A 76 4.78 -6.68 -4.43
CA LEU A 76 3.70 -6.67 -3.43
C LEU A 76 3.76 -7.88 -2.49
N GLN A 77 4.17 -9.04 -3.00
CA GLN A 77 4.33 -10.25 -2.18
C GLN A 77 5.39 -10.07 -1.08
N ILE A 78 6.52 -9.42 -1.36
CA ILE A 78 7.54 -9.13 -0.33
C ILE A 78 6.96 -8.20 0.75
N ASP A 79 6.15 -7.22 0.34
CA ASP A 79 5.60 -6.19 1.22
C ASP A 79 4.47 -6.72 2.12
N SER A 80 3.60 -7.58 1.58
CA SER A 80 2.57 -8.29 2.35
C SER A 80 3.19 -9.28 3.34
N LEU A 81 4.22 -10.04 2.93
CA LEU A 81 4.90 -11.00 3.79
C LEU A 81 5.69 -10.33 4.93
N LEU A 82 6.20 -9.11 4.73
CA LEU A 82 6.85 -8.33 5.78
C LEU A 82 5.83 -7.72 6.75
N SER A 83 4.71 -7.19 6.26
CA SER A 83 3.65 -6.63 7.11
C SER A 83 3.00 -7.68 8.03
N CYS A 84 2.95 -8.95 7.61
CA CYS A 84 2.41 -10.05 8.42
C CYS A 84 3.46 -10.72 9.34
N ARG A 85 4.76 -10.48 9.15
CA ARG A 85 5.83 -11.14 9.91
C ARG A 85 6.31 -10.34 11.14
N GLU A 86 5.95 -9.06 11.21
CA GLU A 86 6.26 -8.17 12.36
C GLU A 86 5.08 -8.05 13.36
N LEU A 87 4.03 -8.86 13.21
CA LEU A 87 2.91 -9.00 14.16
C LEU A 87 3.03 -10.34 14.92
#